data_AF-A0A5M9KQ84-F1
#
_entry.id   AF-A0A5M9KQ84-F1
#
_cell.length_a   1.000
_cell.length_b   1.000
_cell.length_c   1.000
_cell.angle_alpha   90.00
_cell.angle_beta   90.00
_cell.angle_gamma   90.00
#
_symmetry.space_group_name_H-M   'P 1'
#
loop_
_entity.id
_entity.type
_entity.pdbx_description
1 polymer ?
#
loop_
_entity_poly.entity_id
_entity_poly.type
_entity_poly.pdbx_seq_one_letter_code
_entity_poly.pdbx_strand_id
1 'polypeptide(L)'
;MNDFGHDKPGFAYTLKALSMAQKMGLFVAPWTADNKFEHAKAFTAWALASWLSLQGYYYFKPPCLLDIPASALPDVDESPDWYSEITLSYDSDQHAFPMGFGYGMKALCELRVIQNEIGIMCFGRSATNKKMPWGAALHIQAKMEAWYEALPVALQPRSIFHPSHLILHCEYL
;
A
#
# COMPACT_ATOMS: atom_id res chain seq x y z
N MET A 1 9.07 6.23 -22.23
CA MET A 1 9.61 5.57 -21.02
C MET A 1 8.62 4.49 -20.64
N ASN A 2 9.02 3.23 -20.76
CA ASN A 2 8.15 2.05 -20.68
C ASN A 2 8.63 1.27 -19.45
N ASP A 3 8.47 1.88 -18.27
CA ASP A 3 9.33 1.58 -17.11
C ASP A 3 8.62 0.82 -15.99
N PHE A 4 7.43 0.28 -16.25
CA PHE A 4 6.73 -0.54 -15.26
C PHE A 4 6.19 -1.76 -15.98
N GLY A 5 6.59 -2.95 -15.52
CA GLY A 5 6.28 -4.28 -16.07
C GLY A 5 4.79 -4.56 -16.27
N HIS A 6 4.18 -3.86 -17.21
CA HIS A 6 2.79 -3.97 -17.64
C HIS A 6 2.67 -4.12 -19.15
N ASP A 7 3.79 -4.40 -19.81
CA ASP A 7 3.76 -5.16 -21.04
C ASP A 7 3.04 -6.50 -20.81
N LYS A 8 2.63 -7.16 -21.89
CA LYS A 8 1.96 -8.48 -21.79
C LYS A 8 2.72 -9.46 -20.87
N PRO A 9 4.07 -9.52 -20.89
CA PRO A 9 4.87 -10.29 -19.94
C PRO A 9 4.64 -9.92 -18.48
N GLY A 10 4.78 -8.65 -18.10
CA GLY A 10 4.73 -8.25 -16.70
C GLY A 10 3.35 -8.47 -16.06
N PHE A 11 2.26 -8.24 -16.81
CA PHE A 11 0.93 -8.60 -16.33
C PHE A 11 0.75 -10.11 -16.11
N ALA A 12 1.34 -10.96 -16.97
CA ALA A 12 1.29 -12.40 -16.79
C ALA A 12 2.04 -12.85 -15.52
N TYR A 13 3.17 -12.21 -15.19
CA TYR A 13 3.86 -12.45 -13.92
C TYR A 13 3.04 -11.99 -12.71
N THR A 14 2.35 -10.85 -12.82
CA THR A 14 1.44 -10.36 -11.78
C THR A 14 0.33 -11.36 -11.48
N LEU A 15 -0.32 -11.92 -12.51
CA LEU A 15 -1.35 -12.94 -12.33
C LEU A 15 -0.79 -14.23 -11.72
N LYS A 16 0.43 -14.63 -12.12
CA LYS A 16 1.10 -15.80 -11.54
C LYS A 16 1.44 -15.60 -10.06
N ALA A 17 1.95 -14.42 -9.69
CA ALA A 17 2.24 -14.05 -8.32
C ALA A 17 0.96 -14.06 -7.46
N LEU A 18 -0.15 -13.52 -7.98
CA LEU A 18 -1.44 -13.57 -7.30
C LEU A 18 -1.95 -15.00 -7.11
N SER A 19 -1.84 -15.85 -8.13
CA SER A 19 -2.21 -17.26 -8.02
C SER A 19 -1.36 -18.00 -6.97
N MET A 20 -0.06 -17.70 -6.90
CA MET A 20 0.83 -18.27 -5.87
C MET A 20 0.45 -17.79 -4.48
N ALA A 21 0.18 -16.49 -4.30
CA ALA A 21 -0.25 -15.91 -3.04
C ALA A 21 -1.56 -16.54 -2.53
N GLN A 22 -2.53 -16.79 -3.42
CA GLN A 22 -3.77 -17.49 -3.09
C GLN A 22 -3.50 -18.94 -2.66
N LYS A 23 -2.66 -19.67 -3.40
CA LYS A 23 -2.28 -21.06 -3.05
C LYS A 23 -1.54 -21.16 -1.71
N MET A 24 -0.74 -20.15 -1.36
CA MET A 24 -0.05 -20.06 -0.08
C MET A 24 -0.96 -19.56 1.06
N GLY A 25 -2.22 -19.22 0.76
CA GLY A 25 -3.17 -18.71 1.75
C GLY A 25 -2.74 -17.38 2.35
N LEU A 26 -2.06 -16.50 1.58
CA LEU A 26 -1.58 -15.20 2.09
C LEU A 26 -2.71 -14.27 2.52
N PHE A 27 -3.86 -14.34 1.84
CA PHE A 27 -5.03 -13.51 2.13
C PHE A 27 -6.03 -14.17 3.10
N VAL A 28 -5.71 -15.37 3.58
CA VAL A 28 -6.55 -16.09 4.54
C VAL A 28 -6.15 -15.66 5.95
N ALA A 29 -7.14 -15.47 6.84
CA ALA A 29 -6.89 -15.12 8.23
C ALA A 29 -5.93 -16.13 8.90
N PRO A 30 -4.96 -15.65 9.71
CA PRO A 30 -4.00 -16.52 10.38
C PRO A 30 -4.72 -17.43 11.38
N TRP A 31 -4.29 -18.68 11.46
CA TRP A 31 -4.85 -19.66 12.40
C TRP A 31 -4.30 -19.46 13.82
N THR A 32 -3.13 -18.85 13.94
CA THR A 32 -2.44 -18.55 15.20
C THR A 32 -1.79 -17.17 15.11
N ALA A 33 -1.97 -16.32 16.11
CA ALA A 33 -1.51 -14.93 16.08
C ALA A 33 0.02 -14.75 16.16
N ASP A 34 0.75 -15.74 16.67
CA ASP A 34 2.10 -15.50 17.23
C ASP A 34 3.22 -16.33 16.57
N ASN A 35 3.16 -16.47 15.24
CA ASN A 35 4.22 -17.15 14.48
C ASN A 35 4.89 -16.19 13.51
N LYS A 36 6.23 -16.11 13.53
CA LYS A 36 7.04 -15.38 12.54
C LYS A 36 6.63 -15.66 11.10
N PHE A 37 6.16 -16.88 10.82
CA PHE A 37 5.64 -17.25 9.50
C PHE A 37 4.34 -16.53 9.15
N GLU A 38 3.38 -16.41 10.07
CA GLU A 38 2.13 -15.67 9.85
C GLU A 38 2.38 -14.17 9.74
N HIS A 39 3.35 -13.63 10.49
CA HIS A 39 3.84 -12.26 10.31
C HIS A 39 4.37 -12.04 8.89
N ALA A 40 5.26 -12.92 8.41
CA ALA A 40 5.80 -12.83 7.06
C ALA A 40 4.71 -12.95 5.99
N LYS A 41 3.71 -13.82 6.19
CA LYS A 41 2.55 -13.92 5.29
C LYS A 41 1.74 -12.63 5.25
N ALA A 42 1.39 -12.07 6.42
CA ALA A 42 0.63 -10.82 6.52
C ALA A 42 1.38 -9.66 5.86
N PHE A 43 2.67 -9.50 6.16
CA PHE A 43 3.52 -8.47 5.54
C PHE A 43 3.57 -8.63 4.01
N THR A 44 3.78 -9.86 3.52
CA THR A 44 3.82 -10.15 2.08
C THR A 44 2.46 -9.90 1.41
N ALA A 45 1.36 -10.23 2.09
CA ALA A 45 0.00 -9.97 1.60
C ALA A 45 -0.24 -8.46 1.44
N TRP A 46 0.15 -7.66 2.42
CA TRP A 46 0.07 -6.19 2.36
C TRP A 46 0.94 -5.61 1.26
N ALA A 47 2.20 -6.05 1.14
CA ALA A 47 3.10 -5.61 0.08
C ALA A 47 2.55 -5.91 -1.32
N LEU A 48 2.03 -7.13 -1.52
CA LEU A 48 1.44 -7.53 -2.80
C LEU A 48 0.15 -6.77 -3.11
N ALA A 49 -0.74 -6.62 -2.13
CA ALA A 49 -1.98 -5.86 -2.29
C ALA A 49 -1.69 -4.40 -2.66
N SER A 50 -0.79 -3.75 -1.91
CA SER A 50 -0.33 -2.38 -2.17
C SER A 50 0.26 -2.22 -3.57
N TRP A 51 1.07 -3.18 -4.02
CA TRP A 51 1.61 -3.16 -5.39
C TRP A 51 0.50 -3.32 -6.44
N LEU A 52 -0.44 -4.26 -6.27
CA LEU A 52 -1.54 -4.46 -7.21
C LEU A 52 -2.47 -3.25 -7.31
N SER A 53 -2.77 -2.60 -6.18
CA SER A 53 -3.60 -1.40 -6.13
C SER A 53 -2.92 -0.20 -6.78
N LEU A 54 -1.60 -0.03 -6.55
CA LEU A 54 -0.79 0.97 -7.24
C LEU A 54 -0.90 0.83 -8.76
N GLN A 55 -0.69 -0.39 -9.25
CA GLN A 55 -0.75 -0.69 -10.68
C GLN A 55 -2.16 -0.45 -11.26
N GLY A 56 -3.21 -0.89 -10.56
CA GLY A 56 -4.60 -0.65 -10.98
C GLY A 56 -4.94 0.84 -11.08
N TYR A 57 -4.50 1.62 -10.09
CA TYR A 57 -4.74 3.07 -10.02
C TYR A 57 -4.02 3.83 -11.13
N TYR A 58 -2.69 3.73 -11.23
CA TYR A 58 -1.90 4.52 -12.19
C TYR A 58 -2.13 4.12 -13.64
N TYR A 59 -2.39 2.84 -13.92
CA TYR A 59 -2.66 2.37 -15.28
C TYR A 59 -4.14 2.38 -15.65
N PHE A 60 -5.00 2.86 -14.75
CA PHE A 60 -6.43 2.91 -14.94
C PHE A 60 -6.98 1.56 -15.43
N LYS A 61 -6.67 0.50 -14.67
CA LYS A 61 -7.13 -0.87 -14.95
C LYS A 61 -8.04 -1.36 -13.83
N PRO A 62 -8.95 -2.31 -14.13
CA PRO A 62 -9.73 -2.97 -13.10
C PRO A 62 -8.82 -3.56 -12.01
N PRO A 63 -9.13 -3.35 -10.72
CA PRO A 63 -8.39 -3.97 -9.63
C PRO A 63 -8.34 -5.49 -9.78
N CYS A 64 -7.14 -6.06 -9.66
CA CYS A 64 -6.97 -7.52 -9.66
C CYS A 64 -7.34 -8.16 -8.33
N LEU A 65 -7.30 -7.38 -7.25
CA LEU A 65 -7.66 -7.77 -5.90
C LEU A 65 -8.86 -6.92 -5.45
N LEU A 66 -9.99 -7.58 -5.18
CA LEU A 66 -11.22 -6.90 -4.76
C LEU A 66 -11.25 -6.64 -3.25
N ASP A 67 -10.59 -7.50 -2.48
CA ASP A 67 -10.58 -7.43 -1.02
C ASP A 67 -9.17 -7.13 -0.50
N ILE A 68 -9.07 -6.20 0.45
CA ILE A 68 -7.83 -5.94 1.18
C ILE A 68 -7.44 -7.16 2.03
N PRO A 69 -6.15 -7.33 2.39
CA PRO A 69 -5.74 -8.38 3.33
C PRO A 69 -6.58 -8.34 4.61
N ALA A 70 -7.00 -9.52 5.08
CA ALA A 70 -7.95 -9.64 6.19
C ALA A 70 -7.38 -9.18 7.55
N SER A 71 -6.06 -9.22 7.72
CA SER A 71 -5.38 -8.71 8.91
C SER A 71 -5.12 -7.22 8.77
N ALA A 72 -5.57 -6.43 9.75
CA ALA A 72 -5.21 -5.02 9.83
C ALA A 72 -3.69 -4.84 10.00
N LEU A 73 -3.16 -3.73 9.50
CA LEU A 73 -1.79 -3.32 9.79
C LEU A 73 -1.66 -2.97 11.28
N PRO A 74 -0.69 -3.53 12.01
CA PRO A 74 -0.47 -3.20 13.41
C PRO A 74 -0.15 -1.72 13.61
N ASP A 75 -0.35 -1.23 14.82
CA ASP A 75 0.17 0.09 15.15
C ASP A 75 1.70 0.07 15.23
N VAL A 76 2.35 1.09 14.66
CA VAL A 76 3.81 1.15 14.58
C VAL A 76 4.42 1.42 15.95
N ASP A 77 3.75 2.19 16.79
CA ASP A 77 4.21 2.51 18.14
C ASP A 77 3.98 1.34 19.09
N GLU A 78 2.90 0.58 18.90
CA GLU A 78 2.59 -0.61 19.72
C GLU A 78 3.37 -1.86 19.29
N SER A 79 3.69 -2.00 18.01
CA SER A 79 4.33 -3.19 17.44
C SER A 79 5.45 -2.84 16.43
N PRO A 80 6.50 -2.13 16.87
CA PRO A 80 7.58 -1.68 15.98
C PRO A 80 8.33 -2.85 15.31
N ASP A 81 8.47 -3.97 16.03
CA ASP A 81 9.16 -5.18 15.54
C ASP A 81 8.46 -5.81 14.32
N TRP A 82 7.17 -5.54 14.12
CA TRP A 82 6.40 -6.06 12.97
C TRP A 82 6.92 -5.50 11.64
N TYR A 83 7.29 -4.22 11.64
CA TYR A 83 7.73 -3.51 10.44
C TYR A 83 9.24 -3.64 10.19
N SER A 84 10.00 -3.94 11.25
CA SER A 84 11.46 -3.76 11.27
C SER A 84 11.87 -2.31 10.99
N GLU A 85 13.17 -2.01 11.05
CA GLU A 85 13.71 -0.68 10.73
C GLU A 85 14.80 -0.79 9.67
N ILE A 86 14.85 0.22 8.80
CA ILE A 86 15.93 0.41 7.83
C ILE A 86 16.76 1.57 8.33
N THR A 87 18.06 1.33 8.53
CA THR A 87 19.00 2.37 8.94
C THR A 87 19.92 2.73 7.78
N LEU A 88 20.05 4.02 7.51
CA LEU A 88 20.94 4.57 6.49
C LEU A 88 22.21 5.09 7.14
N SER A 89 23.36 4.57 6.72
CA SER A 89 24.69 5.03 7.13
C SER A 89 25.46 5.50 5.91
N TYR A 90 26.09 6.67 6.01
CA TYR A 90 26.96 7.20 4.97
C TYR A 90 28.41 7.02 5.40
N ASP A 91 29.29 6.48 4.55
CA ASP A 91 30.70 6.26 4.93
C ASP A 91 31.43 7.55 5.37
N SER A 92 30.94 8.71 4.91
CA SER A 92 31.44 10.03 5.28
C SER A 92 31.00 10.51 6.66
N ASP A 93 29.98 9.90 7.26
CA ASP A 93 29.39 10.29 8.56
C ASP A 93 29.19 9.05 9.44
N GLN A 94 29.77 9.03 10.64
CA GLN A 94 29.69 7.85 11.53
C GLN A 94 28.28 7.62 12.12
N HIS A 95 27.30 8.45 11.76
CA HIS A 95 25.93 8.34 12.24
C HIS A 95 25.07 7.45 11.34
N ALA A 96 24.31 6.57 11.99
CA ALA A 96 23.22 5.83 11.36
C ALA A 96 21.90 6.57 11.57
N PHE A 97 21.18 6.82 10.49
CA PHE A 97 19.89 7.52 10.50
C PHE A 97 18.76 6.50 10.30
N PRO A 98 17.81 6.37 11.25
CA PRO A 98 16.63 5.55 11.04
C PRO A 98 15.77 6.16 9.94
N MET A 99 15.24 5.31 9.07
CA MET A 99 14.38 5.74 7.97
C MET A 99 12.92 5.93 8.41
N GLY A 100 12.52 5.35 9.55
CA GLY A 100 11.13 5.35 9.97
C GLY A 100 10.28 4.48 9.05
N PHE A 101 10.84 3.36 8.58
CA PHE A 101 10.25 2.53 7.54
C PHE A 101 8.82 2.08 7.87
N GLY A 102 8.55 1.72 9.13
CA GLY A 102 7.22 1.27 9.57
C GLY A 102 6.12 2.31 9.34
N TYR A 103 6.37 3.57 9.72
CA TYR A 103 5.41 4.65 9.49
C TYR A 103 5.14 4.84 7.99
N GLY A 104 6.20 4.89 7.18
CA GLY A 104 6.07 5.07 5.73
C GLY A 104 5.30 3.92 5.07
N MET A 105 5.64 2.68 5.43
CA MET A 105 4.98 1.48 4.89
C MET A 105 3.50 1.42 5.28
N LYS A 106 3.16 1.70 6.55
CA LYS A 106 1.76 1.72 7.01
C LYS A 106 0.96 2.78 6.26
N ALA A 107 1.44 4.02 6.24
CA ALA A 107 0.77 5.12 5.56
C ALA A 107 0.58 4.85 4.05
N LEU A 108 1.59 4.28 3.40
CA LEU A 108 1.50 3.90 1.98
C LEU A 108 0.43 2.84 1.76
N CYS A 109 0.41 1.77 2.56
CA CYS A 109 -0.59 0.72 2.41
C CYS A 109 -2.02 1.25 2.63
N GLU A 110 -2.23 2.11 3.62
CA GLU A 110 -3.52 2.75 3.86
C GLU A 110 -3.96 3.62 2.68
N LEU A 111 -3.04 4.39 2.08
CA LEU A 111 -3.30 5.14 0.85
C LEU A 111 -3.68 4.22 -0.31
N ARG A 112 -3.00 3.06 -0.44
CA ARG A 112 -3.31 2.06 -1.49
C ARG A 112 -4.70 1.47 -1.33
N VAL A 113 -5.21 1.32 -0.10
CA VAL A 113 -6.60 0.89 0.14
C VAL A 113 -7.59 1.90 -0.47
N ILE A 114 -7.37 3.20 -0.24
CA ILE A 114 -8.22 4.26 -0.81
C ILE A 114 -8.14 4.25 -2.34
N GLN A 115 -6.93 4.14 -2.90
CA GLN A 115 -6.73 4.06 -4.36
C GLN A 115 -7.35 2.80 -4.99
N ASN A 116 -7.33 1.67 -4.28
CA ASN A 116 -8.00 0.45 -4.73
C ASN A 116 -9.51 0.64 -4.80
N GLU A 117 -10.09 1.30 -3.80
CA GLU A 117 -11.52 1.60 -3.74
C GLU A 117 -11.96 2.50 -4.90
N ILE A 118 -11.15 3.52 -5.25
CA ILE A 118 -11.35 4.32 -6.48
C ILE A 118 -11.43 3.40 -7.70
N GLY A 119 -10.50 2.45 -7.83
CA GLY A 119 -10.50 1.46 -8.89
C GLY A 119 -11.78 0.61 -8.91
N ILE A 120 -12.24 0.11 -7.75
CA ILE A 120 -13.47 -0.67 -7.64
C ILE A 120 -14.69 0.15 -8.06
N MET A 121 -14.77 1.42 -7.66
CA MET A 121 -15.87 2.33 -8.02
C MET A 121 -15.88 2.66 -9.51
N CYS A 122 -14.71 2.93 -10.10
CA CYS A 122 -14.57 3.29 -11.52
C CYS A 122 -14.81 2.10 -12.46
N PHE A 123 -14.49 0.88 -12.04
CA PHE A 123 -14.58 -0.34 -12.85
C PHE A 123 -15.66 -1.33 -12.38
N GLY A 124 -16.53 -0.91 -11.46
CA GLY A 124 -17.64 -1.71 -10.91
C GLY A 124 -18.67 -2.15 -11.96
N ARG A 125 -19.52 -3.12 -11.57
CA ARG A 125 -20.32 -4.04 -12.41
C ARG A 125 -21.26 -3.48 -13.50
N SER A 126 -21.34 -2.17 -13.75
CA SER A 126 -22.13 -1.63 -14.86
C SER A 126 -21.25 -0.85 -15.82
N ALA A 127 -20.92 -1.48 -16.95
CA ALA A 127 -20.10 -0.94 -18.04
C ALA A 127 -20.72 0.28 -18.76
N THR A 128 -21.81 0.85 -18.23
CA THR A 128 -22.60 1.90 -18.89
C THR A 128 -22.29 3.32 -18.40
N ASN A 129 -21.62 3.50 -17.25
CA ASN A 129 -21.19 4.82 -16.79
C ASN A 129 -19.73 4.83 -16.32
N LYS A 130 -18.85 5.42 -17.14
CA LYS A 130 -17.40 5.55 -16.90
C LYS A 130 -17.03 6.65 -15.89
N LYS A 131 -17.99 7.34 -15.27
CA LYS A 131 -17.74 8.48 -14.39
C LYS A 131 -18.14 8.15 -12.97
N MET A 132 -17.23 8.39 -12.03
CA MET A 132 -17.50 8.27 -10.60
C MET A 132 -18.68 9.19 -10.21
N PRO A 133 -19.69 8.69 -9.50
CA PRO A 133 -20.76 9.53 -8.97
C PRO A 133 -20.21 10.60 -8.02
N TRP A 134 -20.81 11.80 -8.02
CA TRP A 134 -20.37 12.90 -7.17
C TRP A 134 -20.28 12.54 -5.68
N GLY A 135 -21.28 11.80 -5.15
CA GLY A 135 -21.26 11.35 -3.75
C GLY A 135 -20.10 10.39 -3.44
N ALA A 136 -19.68 9.57 -4.40
CA ALA A 136 -18.51 8.70 -4.26
C ALA A 136 -17.21 9.52 -4.28
N ALA A 137 -17.13 10.55 -5.12
CA ALA A 137 -15.98 11.47 -5.13
C ALA A 137 -15.83 12.21 -3.80
N LEU A 138 -16.92 12.72 -3.22
CA LEU A 138 -16.91 13.35 -1.90
C LEU A 138 -16.50 12.36 -0.79
N HIS A 139 -16.95 11.10 -0.87
CA HIS A 139 -16.56 10.06 0.09
C HIS A 139 -15.05 9.80 0.03
N ILE A 140 -14.49 9.64 -1.16
CA ILE A 140 -13.04 9.44 -1.36
C ILE A 140 -12.26 10.66 -0.89
N GLN A 141 -12.71 11.88 -1.20
CA GLN A 141 -12.07 13.11 -0.73
C GLN A 141 -12.00 13.14 0.80
N ALA A 142 -13.11 12.86 1.49
CA ALA A 142 -13.13 12.84 2.95
C ALA A 142 -12.18 11.78 3.54
N LYS A 143 -12.05 10.61 2.88
CA LYS A 143 -11.09 9.57 3.29
C LYS A 143 -9.64 9.99 3.09
N MET A 144 -9.34 10.64 1.96
CA MET A 144 -8.01 11.18 1.66
C MET A 144 -7.61 12.24 2.69
N GLU A 145 -8.50 13.17 3.00
CA GLU A 145 -8.28 14.21 4.02
C GLU A 145 -8.08 13.60 5.40
N ALA A 146 -8.95 12.66 5.80
CA ALA A 146 -8.82 11.97 7.09
C ALA A 146 -7.50 11.18 7.22
N TRP A 147 -7.08 10.51 6.13
CA TRP A 147 -5.79 9.82 6.09
C TRP A 147 -4.61 10.79 6.23
N TYR A 148 -4.65 11.92 5.53
CA TYR A 148 -3.58 12.93 5.58
C TYR A 148 -3.45 13.58 6.96
N GLU A 149 -4.58 13.94 7.59
CA GLU A 149 -4.59 14.50 8.95
C GLU A 149 -4.14 13.48 10.02
N ALA A 150 -4.35 12.18 9.77
CA ALA A 150 -3.93 11.11 10.66
C ALA A 150 -2.44 10.73 10.51
N LEU A 151 -1.69 11.34 9.58
CA LEU A 151 -0.28 11.01 9.39
C LEU A 151 0.56 11.28 10.66
N PRO A 152 1.46 10.35 11.04
CA PRO A 152 2.30 10.53 12.22
C PRO A 152 3.24 11.72 12.04
N VAL A 153 3.70 12.31 13.15
CA VAL A 153 4.55 13.52 13.14
C VAL A 153 5.78 13.35 12.23
N ALA A 154 6.37 12.15 12.18
CA ALA A 154 7.52 11.84 11.33
C ALA A 154 7.24 11.95 9.82
N LEU A 155 5.98 11.81 9.40
CA LEU A 155 5.54 11.91 8.01
C LEU A 155 4.85 13.23 7.68
N GLN A 156 4.70 14.14 8.65
CA GLN A 156 4.12 15.45 8.38
C GLN A 156 5.00 16.23 7.39
N PRO A 157 4.43 17.10 6.53
CA PRO A 157 5.19 17.83 5.50
C PRO A 157 6.40 18.61 6.04
N ARG A 158 6.27 19.15 7.26
CA ARG A 158 7.33 19.88 7.97
C ARG A 158 8.50 19.00 8.45
N SER A 159 8.33 17.69 8.42
CA SER A 159 9.25 16.68 8.94
C SER A 159 9.78 15.76 7.83
N ILE A 160 9.53 16.08 6.56
CA ILE A 160 10.07 15.35 5.41
C ILE A 160 11.60 15.41 5.45
N PHE A 161 12.22 14.24 5.56
CA PHE A 161 13.67 14.08 5.60
C PHE A 161 14.16 13.12 4.50
N HIS A 162 13.40 12.06 4.23
CA HIS A 162 13.76 11.02 3.26
C HIS A 162 12.97 11.12 1.95
N PRO A 163 13.55 10.74 0.78
CA PRO A 163 12.84 10.75 -0.50
C PRO A 163 11.54 9.95 -0.51
N SER A 164 11.47 8.85 0.25
CA SER A 164 10.25 8.05 0.41
C SER A 164 9.09 8.84 1.03
N HIS A 165 9.38 9.76 1.95
CA HIS A 165 8.35 10.62 2.57
C HIS A 165 7.83 11.64 1.55
N LEU A 166 8.72 12.19 0.71
CA LEU A 166 8.30 13.11 -0.35
C LEU A 166 7.39 12.43 -1.38
N ILE A 167 7.75 11.22 -1.81
CA ILE A 167 6.94 10.44 -2.77
C ILE A 167 5.53 10.22 -2.21
N LEU A 168 5.40 9.87 -0.92
CA LEU A 168 4.10 9.68 -0.27
C LEU A 168 3.19 10.92 -0.42
N HIS A 169 3.75 12.11 -0.19
CA HIS A 169 3.01 13.37 -0.34
C HIS A 169 2.70 13.69 -1.82
N CYS A 170 3.59 13.36 -2.75
CA CYS A 170 3.32 13.51 -4.18
C CYS A 170 2.20 12.60 -4.68
N GLU A 171 1.96 11.45 -4.05
CA GLU A 171 0.87 10.55 -4.41
C GLU A 171 -0.49 10.95 -3.81
N TYR A 172 -0.48 11.84 -2.81
CA TYR A 172 -1.67 12.43 -2.22
C TYR A 172 -2.23 13.59 -3.04
N LEU A 173 -1.35 14.42 -3.61
CA LEU A 173 -1.66 15.61 -4.42
C LEU A 173 -2.31 15.26 -5.77
#